data_AF-A0A2S4VQ84-F1
#
_entry.id   AF-A0A2S4VQ84-F1
#
_cell.length_a   1.000
_cell.length_b   1.000
_cell.length_c   1.000
_cell.angle_alpha   90.00
_cell.angle_beta   90.00
_cell.angle_gamma   90.00
#
_symmetry.space_group_name_H-M   'P 1'
#
loop_
_entity.id
_entity.type
_entity.pdbx_description
1 polymer ?
#
loop_
_entity_poly.entity_id
_entity_poly.type
_entity_poly.pdbx_seq_one_letter_code
_entity_poly.pdbx_strand_id
1 'polypeptide(L)'
;MVVGKLRMKNTDDTHQPSQIHKQNKRRQRTRSPSIDPPPEPYGFENVMDEFPSGSSSASRAFQADKGKARQDPRGGAGDELVIQWTTTSSSLANQLLSIPSTSSNALNAENDDLRLESLLEDEAALPRRWQDHQSRNHAHSDLNGHQLGRLESEEYEEYIRKRMWSQSHRKNYLYLKDQEEQKRKAREEAHQARKKHRADLKLRAERESLKQINQKLKSRQRCRDSYTRRWELLNCLLNSDGSKADNKEDGGSDSRQKLKEEMGQVIEFEEIPWPRSRRRRISSGINRLNINSIREFLVGHLPDNPSNTPTRKKIIRNALLAYHPDRFDRLLLRIKDRDNSTLKAKEWGLRVSQVLNELNQSIN
;
A
#
# COMPACT_ATOMS: atom_id res chain seq x y z
N MET A 1 -4.18 -50.19 -28.13
CA MET A 1 -4.17 -48.77 -27.70
C MET A 1 -2.72 -48.30 -27.70
N VAL A 2 -2.36 -47.40 -28.61
CA VAL A 2 -0.97 -46.95 -28.80
C VAL A 2 -0.77 -45.66 -28.00
N VAL A 3 0.10 -45.71 -27.00
CA VAL A 3 0.41 -44.56 -26.14
C VAL A 3 1.56 -43.78 -26.77
N GLY A 4 1.22 -42.69 -27.48
CA GLY A 4 2.19 -41.78 -28.07
C GLY A 4 2.79 -40.83 -27.02
N LYS A 5 4.12 -40.86 -26.86
CA LYS A 5 4.86 -39.89 -26.04
C LYS A 5 5.04 -38.58 -26.80
N LEU A 6 4.34 -37.54 -26.39
CA LEU A 6 4.55 -36.17 -26.87
C LEU A 6 5.85 -35.62 -26.26
N ARG A 7 6.83 -35.32 -27.11
CA ARG A 7 8.09 -34.68 -26.71
C ARG A 7 7.99 -33.18 -27.04
N MET A 8 7.81 -32.35 -26.02
CA MET A 8 7.83 -30.89 -26.19
C MET A 8 9.25 -30.42 -26.49
N LYS A 9 9.38 -29.56 -27.50
CA LYS A 9 10.63 -28.84 -27.80
C LYS A 9 10.68 -27.59 -26.93
N ASN A 10 11.78 -27.42 -26.20
CA ASN A 10 12.08 -26.17 -25.52
C ASN A 10 12.47 -25.14 -26.58
N THR A 11 11.78 -24.00 -26.59
CA THR A 11 12.16 -22.82 -27.36
C THR A 11 13.17 -22.04 -26.54
N ASP A 12 14.42 -21.99 -27.00
CA ASP A 12 15.45 -21.14 -26.44
C ASP A 12 15.15 -19.67 -26.80
N ASP A 13 14.43 -18.99 -25.90
CA ASP A 13 14.23 -17.54 -25.96
C ASP A 13 15.56 -16.82 -25.64
N THR A 14 16.36 -16.64 -26.69
CA THR A 14 17.59 -15.85 -26.65
C THR A 14 17.23 -14.35 -26.73
N HIS A 15 16.56 -13.83 -25.71
CA HIS A 15 16.37 -12.40 -25.55
C HIS A 15 17.62 -11.77 -24.95
N GLN A 16 18.48 -11.23 -25.81
CA GLN A 16 19.55 -10.29 -25.46
C GLN A 16 18.93 -9.07 -24.72
N PRO A 17 19.22 -8.84 -23.44
CA PRO A 17 18.81 -7.61 -22.78
C PRO A 17 19.67 -6.46 -23.33
N SER A 18 19.06 -5.57 -24.11
CA SER A 18 19.68 -4.32 -24.48
C SER A 18 20.10 -3.57 -23.21
N GLN A 19 21.41 -3.45 -23.01
CA GLN A 19 22.01 -2.67 -21.93
C GLN A 19 21.67 -1.20 -22.14
N ILE A 20 20.53 -0.76 -21.58
CA ILE A 20 20.23 0.66 -21.43
C ILE A 20 21.15 1.18 -20.34
N HIS A 21 22.27 1.79 -20.77
CA HIS A 21 23.25 2.46 -19.93
C HIS A 21 22.59 3.67 -19.24
N LYS A 22 21.99 3.45 -18.06
CA LYS A 22 21.45 4.53 -17.24
C LYS A 22 22.62 5.27 -16.59
N GLN A 23 22.94 6.45 -17.11
CA GLN A 23 23.85 7.37 -16.45
C GLN A 23 23.28 7.72 -15.07
N ASN A 24 23.89 7.17 -14.03
CA ASN A 24 23.63 7.55 -12.64
C ASN A 24 24.08 9.01 -12.46
N LYS A 25 23.13 9.95 -12.57
CA LYS A 25 23.33 11.34 -12.13
C LYS A 25 23.56 11.32 -10.63
N ARG A 26 24.84 11.29 -10.26
CA ARG A 26 25.37 11.47 -8.90
C ARG A 26 24.85 12.80 -8.38
N ARG A 27 23.79 12.77 -7.57
CA ARG A 27 23.29 13.96 -6.87
C ARG A 27 24.41 14.46 -5.97
N GLN A 28 25.01 15.59 -6.36
CA GLN A 28 25.88 16.40 -5.51
C GLN A 28 25.07 16.72 -4.25
N ARG A 29 25.42 16.06 -3.14
CA ARG A 29 24.93 16.46 -1.82
C ARG A 29 25.67 17.75 -1.49
N THR A 30 25.02 18.88 -1.71
CA THR A 30 25.45 20.16 -1.13
C THR A 30 25.43 19.99 0.37
N ARG A 31 26.62 19.88 0.97
CA ARG A 31 26.78 20.03 2.43
C ARG A 31 26.27 21.42 2.76
N SER A 32 25.22 21.50 3.56
CA SER A 32 24.81 22.76 4.18
C SER A 32 26.02 23.34 4.92
N PRO A 33 26.30 24.65 4.79
CA PRO A 33 27.34 25.29 5.56
C PRO A 33 27.03 25.11 7.06
N SER A 34 28.04 24.64 7.81
CA SER A 34 28.00 24.58 9.27
C SER A 34 27.79 26.01 9.77
N ILE A 35 26.57 26.30 10.23
CA ILE A 35 26.32 27.47 11.04
C ILE A 35 26.72 27.04 12.44
N ASP A 36 27.93 27.38 12.85
CA ASP A 36 28.34 27.24 14.24
C ASP A 36 27.41 28.10 15.09
N PRO A 37 26.81 27.53 16.16
CA PRO A 37 25.98 28.31 17.05
C PRO A 37 26.83 29.41 17.72
N PRO A 38 26.31 30.64 17.86
CA PRO A 38 27.05 31.71 18.51
C PRO A 38 27.33 31.33 19.98
N PRO A 39 28.48 31.76 20.52
CA PRO A 39 28.85 31.43 21.90
C PRO A 39 27.83 32.02 22.88
N GLU A 40 27.45 31.22 23.87
CA GLU A 40 26.57 31.65 24.95
C GLU A 40 27.21 32.81 25.72
N PRO A 41 26.45 33.88 26.01
CA PRO A 41 26.95 34.98 26.80
C PRO A 41 27.20 34.50 28.23
N TYR A 42 28.45 34.62 28.68
CA TYR A 42 28.82 34.51 30.09
C TYR A 42 28.05 35.55 30.89
N GLY A 43 27.04 35.09 31.64
CA GLY A 43 26.33 35.85 32.65
C GLY A 43 26.56 35.21 34.01
N PHE A 44 27.54 35.76 34.74
CA PHE A 44 27.65 35.61 36.18
C PHE A 44 26.44 36.30 36.80
N GLU A 45 25.52 35.56 37.44
CA GLU A 45 24.72 36.10 38.54
C GLU A 45 24.12 34.96 39.35
N ASN A 46 24.57 34.88 40.61
CA ASN A 46 23.94 34.12 41.67
C ASN A 46 22.54 34.68 41.89
N VAL A 47 21.51 33.96 41.47
CA VAL A 47 20.15 34.17 41.96
C VAL A 47 19.65 32.84 42.50
N MET A 48 19.62 32.78 43.83
CA MET A 48 18.81 31.86 44.60
C MET A 48 17.35 32.11 44.23
N ASP A 49 16.76 31.24 43.41
CA ASP A 49 15.31 31.14 43.28
C ASP A 49 14.86 29.78 43.84
N GLU A 50 14.47 29.84 45.11
CA GLU A 50 13.44 28.97 45.68
C GLU A 50 12.17 29.13 44.85
N PHE A 51 11.63 28.05 44.29
CA PHE A 51 10.18 27.80 44.19
C PHE A 51 9.93 26.33 43.78
N PRO A 52 8.73 25.80 44.05
CA PRO A 52 8.54 24.42 44.46
C PRO A 52 8.22 23.51 43.28
N SER A 53 8.55 22.24 43.45
CA SER A 53 8.19 21.15 42.54
C SER A 53 6.66 21.02 42.42
N GLY A 54 6.11 21.61 41.36
CA GLY A 54 4.72 21.44 40.94
C GLY A 54 4.66 21.00 39.48
N SER A 55 5.21 19.83 39.14
CA SER A 55 5.11 19.27 37.79
C SER A 55 3.96 18.27 37.73
N SER A 56 2.81 18.75 37.25
CA SER A 56 1.65 17.93 36.91
C SER A 56 1.99 17.01 35.73
N SER A 57 2.38 15.77 36.04
CA SER A 57 2.40 14.71 35.03
C SER A 57 0.96 14.34 34.68
N ALA A 58 0.54 14.76 33.48
CA ALA A 58 -0.69 14.32 32.85
C ALA A 58 -0.61 12.83 32.51
N SER A 59 -0.95 11.98 33.48
CA SER A 59 -1.21 10.56 33.27
C SER A 59 -2.49 10.39 32.43
N ARG A 60 -2.32 10.14 31.13
CA ARG A 60 -3.39 9.50 30.33
C ARG A 60 -3.49 8.04 30.75
N ALA A 61 -4.36 7.79 31.72
CA ALA A 61 -4.84 6.46 32.08
C ALA A 61 -5.59 5.86 30.88
N PHE A 62 -5.06 4.77 30.33
CA PHE A 62 -5.86 3.84 29.55
C PHE A 62 -6.77 3.10 30.53
N GLN A 63 -8.03 3.52 30.61
CA GLN A 63 -9.07 2.72 31.24
C GLN A 63 -9.20 1.41 30.46
N ALA A 64 -8.82 0.32 31.10
CA ALA A 64 -9.21 -1.02 30.71
C ALA A 64 -10.73 -1.12 30.88
N ASP A 65 -11.43 -1.20 29.75
CA ASP A 65 -12.85 -1.45 29.68
C ASP A 65 -13.10 -2.89 30.14
N LYS A 66 -13.45 -3.05 31.43
CA LYS A 66 -13.94 -4.31 32.00
C LYS A 66 -15.36 -4.52 31.47
N GLY A 67 -15.46 -5.25 30.37
CA GLY A 67 -16.72 -5.76 29.84
C GLY A 67 -17.50 -6.50 30.92
N LYS A 68 -18.59 -5.87 31.37
CA LYS A 68 -19.61 -6.42 32.25
C LYS A 68 -20.24 -7.65 31.61
N ALA A 69 -20.20 -8.76 32.34
CA ALA A 69 -21.11 -9.87 32.17
C ALA A 69 -22.56 -9.36 32.27
N ARG A 70 -23.30 -9.43 31.16
CA ARG A 70 -24.76 -9.46 31.18
C ARG A 70 -25.18 -10.92 31.16
N GLN A 71 -25.65 -11.38 32.32
CA GLN A 71 -26.61 -12.46 32.39
C GLN A 71 -27.94 -11.90 31.86
N ASP A 72 -28.50 -12.53 30.84
CA ASP A 72 -29.94 -12.55 30.61
C ASP A 72 -30.39 -14.02 30.59
N PRO A 73 -31.42 -14.40 31.37
CA PRO A 73 -32.05 -15.71 31.33
C PRO A 73 -33.25 -15.69 30.37
N ARG A 74 -33.63 -16.89 29.90
CA ARG A 74 -34.71 -17.21 28.92
C ARG A 74 -34.20 -17.10 27.48
N GLY A 75 -34.03 -18.17 26.71
CA GLY A 75 -34.90 -19.35 26.57
C GLY A 75 -35.57 -19.27 25.20
N GLY A 76 -35.24 -20.19 24.29
CA GLY A 76 -36.03 -20.43 23.09
C GLY A 76 -35.26 -20.48 21.76
N ALA A 77 -35.38 -21.64 21.11
CA ALA A 77 -35.17 -21.95 19.69
C ALA A 77 -33.74 -21.83 19.14
N GLY A 78 -33.11 -23.00 18.96
CA GLY A 78 -31.93 -23.16 18.12
C GLY A 78 -32.30 -23.00 16.65
N ASP A 79 -31.68 -22.01 16.01
CA ASP A 79 -31.52 -21.97 14.56
C ASP A 79 -30.10 -22.42 14.24
N GLU A 80 -30.02 -23.64 13.71
CA GLU A 80 -28.82 -24.29 13.23
C GLU A 80 -28.36 -23.57 11.96
N LEU A 81 -27.36 -22.69 12.11
CA LEU A 81 -26.70 -22.00 11.00
C LEU A 81 -25.82 -23.01 10.23
N VAL A 82 -26.46 -23.81 9.39
CA VAL A 82 -25.81 -24.63 8.37
C VAL A 82 -25.20 -23.68 7.33
N ILE A 83 -23.93 -23.33 7.53
CA ILE A 83 -23.13 -22.67 6.50
C ILE A 83 -22.86 -23.72 5.41
N GLN A 84 -23.71 -23.75 4.38
CA GLN A 84 -23.45 -24.49 3.15
C GLN A 84 -22.36 -23.78 2.35
N TRP A 85 -21.15 -24.32 2.41
CA TRP A 85 -20.06 -24.01 1.50
C TRP A 85 -20.37 -24.65 0.14
N THR A 86 -21.08 -23.96 -0.75
CA THR A 86 -21.21 -24.41 -2.14
C THR A 86 -19.94 -24.03 -2.90
N THR A 87 -18.86 -24.77 -2.70
CA THR A 87 -17.68 -24.73 -3.57
C THR A 87 -17.84 -25.76 -4.68
N THR A 88 -18.44 -25.33 -5.79
CA THR A 88 -18.34 -26.05 -7.07
C THR A 88 -16.94 -25.83 -7.66
N SER A 89 -15.95 -26.59 -7.17
CA SER A 89 -14.71 -26.96 -7.90
C SER A 89 -13.87 -27.95 -7.08
N SER A 90 -14.45 -29.12 -6.79
CA SER A 90 -13.80 -30.21 -6.04
C SER A 90 -12.61 -30.88 -6.75
N SER A 91 -12.27 -30.50 -7.98
CA SER A 91 -11.18 -31.12 -8.74
C SER A 91 -9.82 -30.41 -8.60
N LEU A 92 -9.76 -29.17 -8.08
CA LEU A 92 -8.49 -28.41 -7.96
C LEU A 92 -8.01 -28.22 -6.52
N ALA A 93 -8.87 -28.39 -5.51
CA ALA A 93 -8.48 -28.21 -4.11
C ALA A 93 -7.65 -29.38 -3.55
N ASN A 94 -7.77 -30.58 -4.13
CA ASN A 94 -7.05 -31.78 -3.67
C ASN A 94 -5.63 -31.93 -4.28
N GLN A 95 -5.18 -31.00 -5.13
CA GLN A 95 -3.85 -31.08 -5.76
C GLN A 95 -2.80 -30.17 -5.10
N LEU A 96 -3.19 -29.35 -4.12
CA LEU A 96 -2.28 -28.43 -3.41
C LEU A 96 -2.03 -28.80 -1.93
N LEU A 97 -2.55 -29.93 -1.46
CA LEU A 97 -2.36 -30.40 -0.08
C LEU A 97 -1.53 -31.68 0.05
N SER A 98 -0.92 -32.16 -1.05
CA SER A 98 0.06 -33.24 -0.99
C SER A 98 1.46 -32.68 -0.74
N ILE A 99 1.65 -32.06 0.44
CA ILE A 99 3.01 -31.89 0.98
C ILE A 99 3.35 -33.24 1.64
N PRO A 100 4.40 -33.94 1.20
CA PRO A 100 4.81 -35.17 1.86
C PRO A 100 5.18 -34.84 3.31
N SER A 101 4.46 -35.46 4.24
CA SER A 101 4.84 -35.53 5.64
C SER A 101 6.09 -36.39 5.74
N THR A 102 7.26 -35.75 5.72
CA THR A 102 8.47 -36.33 6.29
C THR A 102 8.42 -36.11 7.79
N SER A 103 8.23 -37.23 8.47
CA SER A 103 8.43 -37.45 9.89
C SER A 103 9.72 -36.84 10.45
N SER A 104 9.59 -36.40 11.70
CA SER A 104 10.54 -36.64 12.81
C SER A 104 11.97 -36.11 12.70
N ASN A 105 12.26 -35.18 13.62
CA ASN A 105 13.45 -35.15 14.49
C ASN A 105 14.81 -35.47 13.86
N ALA A 106 15.57 -34.43 13.56
CA ALA A 106 17.04 -34.33 13.70
C ALA A 106 17.47 -33.00 13.05
N LEU A 107 18.67 -32.50 13.37
CA LEU A 107 19.32 -31.34 12.72
C LEU A 107 18.93 -29.94 13.24
N ASN A 108 18.90 -29.79 14.56
CA ASN A 108 19.62 -28.67 15.19
C ASN A 108 20.36 -29.13 16.46
N ALA A 109 20.73 -30.42 16.51
CA ALA A 109 21.63 -30.99 17.52
C ALA A 109 23.10 -31.02 17.04
N GLU A 110 23.37 -30.89 15.73
CA GLU A 110 24.75 -30.91 15.20
C GLU A 110 25.57 -29.64 15.50
N ASN A 111 24.99 -28.65 16.19
CA ASN A 111 25.75 -27.50 16.68
C ASN A 111 26.01 -27.54 18.20
N ASP A 112 25.44 -28.50 18.92
CA ASP A 112 25.72 -28.70 20.34
C ASP A 112 26.83 -29.74 20.57
N ASP A 113 27.08 -30.64 19.62
CA ASP A 113 28.20 -31.61 19.70
C ASP A 113 29.58 -30.94 19.54
N LEU A 114 29.69 -29.85 18.76
CA LEU A 114 30.92 -29.05 18.68
C LEU A 114 31.15 -28.15 19.91
N ARG A 115 30.16 -28.01 20.79
CA ARG A 115 30.30 -27.23 22.03
C ARG A 115 30.79 -28.07 23.21
N LEU A 116 30.61 -29.39 23.15
CA LEU A 116 31.10 -30.33 24.17
C LEU A 116 32.53 -30.82 23.91
N GLU A 117 32.99 -30.90 22.65
CA GLU A 117 34.42 -31.15 22.35
C GLU A 117 35.31 -29.99 22.82
N SER A 118 34.83 -28.74 22.74
CA SER A 118 35.55 -27.57 23.30
C SER A 118 35.60 -27.54 24.83
N LEU A 119 34.81 -28.36 25.54
CA LEU A 119 34.82 -28.41 27.01
C LEU A 119 35.66 -29.58 27.55
N LEU A 120 35.93 -30.61 26.74
CA LEU A 120 36.72 -31.79 27.11
C LEU A 120 38.20 -31.66 26.73
N GLU A 121 38.59 -30.75 25.84
CA GLU A 121 40.00 -30.45 25.57
C GLU A 121 40.68 -29.62 26.68
N ASP A 122 39.93 -29.02 27.61
CA ASP A 122 40.49 -28.17 28.68
C ASP A 122 40.70 -28.89 30.03
N GLU A 123 40.31 -30.17 30.17
CA GLU A 123 40.42 -30.90 31.45
C GLU A 123 41.62 -31.86 31.58
N ALA A 124 42.51 -31.93 30.58
CA ALA A 124 43.81 -32.59 30.71
C ALA A 124 44.97 -31.61 30.99
N ALA A 125 44.66 -30.38 31.44
CA ALA A 125 45.67 -29.42 31.84
C ALA A 125 46.30 -29.83 33.19
N LEU A 126 47.48 -30.46 33.10
CA LEU A 126 48.34 -30.79 34.22
C LEU A 126 48.48 -29.61 35.21
N PRO A 127 48.59 -29.88 36.52
CA PRO A 127 48.86 -28.87 37.53
C PRO A 127 50.00 -27.93 37.13
N ARG A 128 49.70 -26.64 37.13
CA ARG A 128 50.49 -25.53 36.55
C ARG A 128 51.94 -25.36 37.03
N ARG A 129 52.42 -26.17 37.98
CA ARG A 129 53.83 -26.17 38.40
C ARG A 129 54.74 -27.00 37.47
N TRP A 130 54.17 -27.75 36.51
CA TRP A 130 54.89 -28.63 35.56
C TRP A 130 54.83 -28.15 34.10
N GLN A 131 54.16 -27.04 33.82
CA GLN A 131 54.23 -26.35 32.53
C GLN A 131 55.19 -25.18 32.64
N ASP A 132 56.48 -25.51 32.73
CA ASP A 132 57.57 -24.56 32.55
C ASP A 132 57.56 -24.09 31.08
N HIS A 133 56.82 -23.01 30.81
CA HIS A 133 57.00 -22.20 29.61
C HIS A 133 58.09 -21.15 29.88
N GLN A 134 59.33 -21.63 30.00
CA GLN A 134 60.48 -20.83 29.60
C GLN A 134 60.33 -20.54 28.10
N SER A 135 60.45 -19.27 27.69
CA SER A 135 60.44 -18.76 26.30
C SER A 135 59.09 -18.43 25.64
N ARG A 136 58.42 -17.38 26.13
CA ARG A 136 57.85 -16.36 25.22
C ARG A 136 57.58 -15.07 26.01
N ASN A 137 57.98 -13.94 25.44
CA ASN A 137 57.95 -12.59 26.00
C ASN A 137 56.54 -12.08 26.39
N HIS A 138 55.84 -12.73 27.31
CA HIS A 138 54.65 -12.23 27.97
C HIS A 138 55.02 -11.63 29.31
N ALA A 139 55.74 -10.51 29.21
CA ALA A 139 55.92 -9.60 30.33
C ALA A 139 54.53 -9.10 30.77
N HIS A 140 54.10 -9.56 31.94
CA HIS A 140 53.18 -8.88 32.86
C HIS A 140 51.93 -8.21 32.26
N SER A 141 51.23 -8.88 31.34
CA SER A 141 49.85 -8.50 31.02
C SER A 141 48.89 -9.24 31.95
N ASP A 142 48.21 -8.52 32.84
CA ASP A 142 47.12 -9.10 33.62
C ASP A 142 45.98 -9.59 32.70
N LEU A 143 45.05 -10.41 33.23
CA LEU A 143 43.92 -11.03 32.52
C LEU A 143 43.03 -10.07 31.69
N ASN A 144 43.19 -8.75 31.84
CA ASN A 144 42.55 -7.70 31.05
C ASN A 144 43.43 -7.11 29.92
N GLY A 145 44.60 -7.70 29.66
CA GLY A 145 45.52 -7.26 28.60
C GLY A 145 46.22 -5.92 28.86
N HIS A 146 46.15 -5.37 30.08
CA HIS A 146 46.83 -4.12 30.42
C HIS A 146 48.29 -4.39 30.73
N GLN A 147 49.20 -3.73 30.02
CA GLN A 147 50.64 -3.78 30.27
C GLN A 147 50.93 -2.95 31.52
N LEU A 148 51.11 -3.61 32.67
CA LEU A 148 51.32 -2.95 33.97
C LEU A 148 52.51 -1.98 33.96
N GLY A 149 53.53 -2.24 33.12
CA GLY A 149 54.70 -1.37 32.98
C GLY A 149 54.47 -0.07 32.20
N ARG A 150 53.26 0.18 31.67
CA ARG A 150 52.89 1.44 30.99
C ARG A 150 51.87 2.27 31.75
N LEU A 151 51.30 1.77 32.84
CA LEU A 151 50.39 2.58 33.67
C LEU A 151 51.20 3.59 34.47
N GLU A 152 50.68 4.81 34.60
CA GLU A 152 51.26 5.78 35.51
C GLU A 152 51.14 5.31 36.96
N SER A 153 52.01 5.81 37.84
CA SER A 153 52.08 5.37 39.23
C SER A 153 50.73 5.49 39.95
N GLU A 154 49.97 6.56 39.67
CA GLU A 154 48.65 6.80 40.25
C GLU A 154 47.61 5.77 39.78
N GLU A 155 47.60 5.45 38.48
CA GLU A 155 46.71 4.45 37.92
C GLU A 155 47.06 3.03 38.40
N TYR A 156 48.35 2.75 38.60
CA TYR A 156 48.83 1.49 39.15
C TYR A 156 48.41 1.29 40.61
N GLU A 157 48.49 2.34 41.43
CA GLU A 157 48.01 2.32 42.81
C GLU A 157 46.49 2.12 42.89
N GLU A 158 45.73 2.82 42.05
CA GLU A 158 44.28 2.64 41.99
C GLU A 158 43.92 1.23 41.51
N TYR A 159 44.66 0.69 40.54
CA TYR A 159 44.52 -0.67 40.08
C TYR A 159 44.76 -1.69 41.21
N ILE A 160 45.83 -1.55 41.99
CA ILE A 160 46.11 -2.41 43.15
C ILE A 160 45.00 -2.29 44.19
N ARG A 161 44.57 -1.07 44.53
CA ARG A 161 43.51 -0.83 45.50
C ARG A 161 42.20 -1.49 45.06
N LYS A 162 41.85 -1.35 43.78
CA LYS A 162 40.68 -1.97 43.16
C LYS A 162 40.78 -3.50 43.14
N ARG A 163 41.96 -4.05 42.89
CA ARG A 163 42.22 -5.50 42.91
C ARG A 163 42.08 -6.08 44.32
N MET A 164 42.71 -5.45 45.31
CA MET A 164 42.62 -5.84 46.73
C MET A 164 41.19 -5.71 47.27
N TRP A 165 40.50 -4.64 46.88
CA TRP A 165 39.10 -4.44 47.23
C TRP A 165 38.20 -5.48 46.57
N SER A 166 38.38 -5.76 45.27
CA SER A 166 37.64 -6.79 44.55
C SER A 166 37.87 -8.19 45.14
N GLN A 167 39.06 -8.48 45.67
CA GLN A 167 39.38 -9.76 46.28
C GLN A 167 38.71 -9.91 47.66
N SER A 168 38.73 -8.86 48.48
CA SER A 168 38.06 -8.84 49.79
C SER A 168 36.53 -8.79 49.67
N HIS A 169 36.01 -8.10 48.66
CA HIS A 169 34.57 -7.90 48.42
C HIS A 169 34.05 -8.74 47.25
N ARG A 170 34.70 -9.87 46.97
CA ARG A 170 34.41 -10.73 45.80
C ARG A 170 32.93 -11.07 45.64
N LYS A 171 32.24 -11.38 46.74
CA LYS A 171 30.80 -11.71 46.72
C LYS A 171 29.94 -10.50 46.31
N ASN A 172 30.22 -9.32 46.84
CA ASN A 172 29.48 -8.10 46.53
C ASN A 172 29.76 -7.64 45.08
N TYR A 173 31.01 -7.73 44.64
CA TYR A 173 31.40 -7.41 43.26
C TYR A 173 30.69 -8.30 42.24
N LEU A 174 30.62 -9.62 42.48
CA LEU A 174 29.88 -10.54 41.60
C LEU A 174 28.38 -10.19 41.55
N TYR A 175 27.77 -9.91 42.71
CA TYR A 175 26.36 -9.51 42.78
C TYR A 175 26.07 -8.22 41.99
N LEU A 176 26.91 -7.20 42.12
CA LEU A 176 26.80 -5.95 41.36
C LEU A 176 26.96 -6.18 39.85
N LYS A 177 27.91 -7.04 39.46
CA LYS A 177 28.15 -7.40 38.06
C LYS A 177 26.95 -8.14 37.45
N ASP A 178 26.36 -9.08 38.18
CA ASP A 178 25.15 -9.79 37.74
C ASP A 178 23.96 -8.84 37.58
N GLN A 179 23.78 -7.88 38.50
CA GLN A 179 22.74 -6.85 38.37
C GLN A 179 22.96 -5.96 37.14
N GLU A 180 24.21 -5.55 36.88
CA GLU A 180 24.55 -4.73 35.71
C GLU A 180 24.32 -5.51 34.41
N GLU A 181 24.70 -6.79 34.38
CA GLU A 181 24.46 -7.67 33.24
C GLU A 181 22.96 -7.89 32.99
N GLN A 182 22.16 -8.09 34.04
CA GLN A 182 20.70 -8.15 33.93
C GLN A 182 20.11 -6.84 33.40
N LYS A 183 20.57 -5.68 33.88
CA LYS A 183 20.13 -4.37 33.37
C LYS A 183 20.51 -4.16 31.91
N ARG A 184 21.71 -4.57 31.52
CA ARG A 184 22.17 -4.51 30.13
C ARG A 184 21.32 -5.41 29.23
N LYS A 185 21.09 -6.65 29.64
CA LYS A 185 20.23 -7.60 28.93
C LYS A 185 18.80 -7.08 28.78
N ALA A 186 18.22 -6.51 29.84
CA ALA A 186 16.88 -5.92 29.80
C ALA A 186 16.80 -4.70 28.86
N ARG A 187 17.84 -3.86 28.80
CA ARG A 187 17.92 -2.74 27.84
C ARG A 187 18.02 -3.23 26.39
N GLU A 188 18.84 -4.24 26.14
CA GLU A 188 19.00 -4.85 24.81
C GLU A 188 17.69 -5.49 24.35
N GLU A 189 17.01 -6.24 25.23
CA GLU A 189 15.70 -6.83 24.95
C GLU A 189 14.63 -5.77 24.68
N ALA A 190 14.55 -4.72 25.52
CA ALA A 190 13.64 -3.61 25.30
C ALA A 190 13.90 -2.88 23.97
N HIS A 191 15.18 -2.72 23.59
CA HIS A 191 15.55 -2.15 22.31
C HIS A 191 15.15 -3.05 21.13
N GLN A 192 15.36 -4.37 21.26
CA GLN A 192 14.91 -5.34 20.26
C GLN A 192 13.39 -5.37 20.13
N ALA A 193 12.66 -5.34 21.24
CA ALA A 193 11.19 -5.27 21.25
C ALA A 193 10.68 -4.00 20.56
N ARG A 194 11.29 -2.84 20.83
CA ARG A 194 10.97 -1.59 20.13
C ARG A 194 11.25 -1.67 18.63
N LYS A 195 12.36 -2.30 18.23
CA LYS A 195 12.71 -2.50 16.82
C LYS A 195 11.70 -3.41 16.12
N LYS A 196 11.32 -4.54 16.75
CA LYS A 196 10.28 -5.46 16.25
C LYS A 196 8.93 -4.75 16.11
N HIS A 197 8.48 -4.04 17.15
CA HIS A 197 7.22 -3.30 17.12
C HIS A 197 7.18 -2.24 16.00
N ARG A 198 8.27 -1.49 15.78
CA ARG A 198 8.37 -0.52 14.67
C ARG A 198 8.31 -1.21 13.31
N ALA A 199 8.95 -2.38 13.16
CA ALA A 199 8.89 -3.15 11.92
C ALA A 199 7.47 -3.66 11.63
N ASP A 200 6.78 -4.20 12.63
CA ASP A 200 5.41 -4.70 12.50
C ASP A 200 4.42 -3.57 12.16
N LEU A 201 4.56 -2.41 12.80
CA LEU A 201 3.74 -1.24 12.51
C LEU A 201 3.93 -0.78 11.06
N LYS A 202 5.17 -0.77 10.56
CA LYS A 202 5.49 -0.43 9.17
C LYS A 202 4.85 -1.42 8.19
N LEU A 203 4.90 -2.71 8.50
CA LEU A 203 4.32 -3.78 7.69
C LEU A 203 2.79 -3.66 7.62
N ARG A 204 2.13 -3.34 8.74
CA ARG A 204 0.68 -3.07 8.75
C ARG A 204 0.30 -1.85 7.90
N ALA A 205 1.03 -0.74 8.04
CA ALA A 205 0.79 0.45 7.24
C ALA A 205 0.96 0.20 5.73
N GLU A 206 1.95 -0.60 5.33
CA GLU A 206 2.15 -0.99 3.94
C GLU A 206 1.00 -1.85 3.40
N ARG A 207 0.53 -2.83 4.17
CA ARG A 207 -0.64 -3.65 3.79
C ARG A 207 -1.90 -2.80 3.61
N GLU A 208 -2.14 -1.82 4.49
CA GLU A 208 -3.28 -0.91 4.37
C GLU A 208 -3.17 0.00 3.14
N SER A 209 -1.97 0.54 2.88
CA SER A 209 -1.70 1.33 1.67
C SER A 209 -2.00 0.53 0.39
N LEU A 210 -1.55 -0.73 0.32
CA LEU A 210 -1.83 -1.61 -0.82
C LEU A 210 -3.33 -1.91 -0.97
N LYS A 211 -4.06 -2.10 0.14
CA LYS A 211 -5.53 -2.27 0.12
C LYS A 211 -6.22 -1.03 -0.46
N GLN A 212 -5.81 0.17 -0.04
CA GLN A 212 -6.38 1.42 -0.55
C GLN A 212 -6.10 1.62 -2.04
N ILE A 213 -4.87 1.34 -2.51
CA ILE A 213 -4.51 1.44 -3.93
C ILE A 213 -5.34 0.46 -4.77
N ASN A 214 -5.45 -0.79 -4.32
CA ASN A 214 -6.28 -1.80 -4.99
C ASN A 214 -7.76 -1.42 -5.02
N GLN A 215 -8.30 -0.88 -3.92
CA GLN A 215 -9.69 -0.41 -3.87
C GLN A 215 -9.93 0.75 -4.84
N LYS A 216 -9.00 1.71 -4.91
CA LYS A 216 -9.05 2.81 -5.89
C LYS A 216 -9.02 2.28 -7.32
N LEU A 217 -8.14 1.33 -7.62
CA LEU A 217 -8.05 0.71 -8.95
C LEU A 217 -9.34 -0.03 -9.32
N LYS A 218 -9.90 -0.85 -8.41
CA LYS A 218 -11.19 -1.53 -8.61
C LYS A 218 -12.34 -0.54 -8.82
N SER A 219 -12.39 0.55 -8.07
CA SER A 219 -13.43 1.59 -8.22
C SER A 219 -13.34 2.27 -9.59
N ARG A 220 -12.13 2.59 -10.06
CA ARG A 220 -11.87 3.14 -11.39
C ARG A 220 -12.26 2.16 -12.49
N GLN A 221 -11.97 0.88 -12.33
CA GLN A 221 -12.36 -0.17 -13.27
C GLN A 221 -13.87 -0.31 -13.36
N ARG A 222 -14.59 -0.41 -12.23
CA ARG A 222 -16.07 -0.41 -12.21
C ARG A 222 -16.66 0.81 -12.90
N CYS A 223 -16.07 2.00 -12.70
CA CYS A 223 -16.50 3.21 -13.39
C CYS A 223 -16.32 3.08 -14.91
N ARG A 224 -15.17 2.58 -15.36
CA ARG A 224 -14.88 2.33 -16.77
C ARG A 224 -15.84 1.29 -17.37
N ASP A 225 -16.04 0.16 -16.71
CA ASP A 225 -16.92 -0.91 -17.18
C ASP A 225 -18.37 -0.43 -17.27
N SER A 226 -18.85 0.36 -16.28
CA SER A 226 -20.18 0.98 -16.34
C SER A 226 -20.35 1.96 -17.50
N TYR A 227 -19.27 2.67 -17.86
CA TYR A 227 -19.26 3.57 -19.01
C TYR A 227 -19.28 2.76 -20.31
N THR A 228 -18.40 1.77 -20.44
CA THR A 228 -18.34 0.89 -21.62
C THR A 228 -19.69 0.21 -21.87
N ARG A 229 -20.33 -0.35 -20.83
CA ARG A 229 -21.64 -1.00 -20.95
C ARG A 229 -22.73 -0.05 -21.41
N ARG A 230 -22.78 1.18 -20.88
CA ARG A 230 -23.73 2.22 -21.36
C ARG A 230 -23.45 2.60 -22.82
N TRP A 231 -22.18 2.64 -23.21
CA TRP A 231 -21.78 2.96 -24.57
C TRP A 231 -22.13 1.84 -25.57
N GLU A 232 -21.92 0.58 -25.17
CA GLU A 232 -22.32 -0.60 -25.93
C GLU A 232 -23.83 -0.64 -26.13
N LEU A 233 -24.62 -0.34 -25.08
CA LEU A 233 -26.08 -0.22 -25.20
C LEU A 233 -26.48 0.83 -26.24
N LEU A 234 -25.86 2.01 -26.22
CA LEU A 234 -26.10 3.04 -27.25
C LEU A 234 -25.72 2.57 -28.64
N ASN A 235 -24.60 1.86 -28.80
CA ASN A 235 -24.18 1.32 -30.09
C ASN A 235 -25.13 0.22 -30.60
N CYS A 236 -25.57 -0.70 -29.74
CA CYS A 236 -26.58 -1.71 -30.07
C CYS A 236 -27.89 -1.04 -30.51
N LEU A 237 -28.34 -0.04 -29.75
CA LEU A 237 -29.50 0.75 -30.10
C LEU A 237 -29.29 1.43 -31.46
N LEU A 238 -28.16 2.06 -31.74
CA LEU A 238 -27.90 2.74 -33.02
C LEU A 238 -27.86 1.77 -34.22
N ASN A 239 -27.26 0.59 -34.05
CA ASN A 239 -27.03 -0.35 -35.13
C ASN A 239 -28.24 -1.26 -35.40
N SER A 240 -29.16 -1.42 -34.44
CA SER A 240 -30.36 -2.27 -34.60
C SER A 240 -31.39 -1.73 -35.61
N ASP A 241 -31.34 -0.44 -35.96
CA ASP A 241 -32.31 0.17 -36.89
C ASP A 241 -31.91 0.01 -38.37
N GLY A 242 -30.72 -0.52 -38.66
CA GLY A 242 -30.23 -0.71 -40.03
C GLY A 242 -30.66 -2.02 -40.70
N SER A 243 -31.23 -3.00 -39.97
CA SER A 243 -31.43 -4.36 -40.50
C SER A 243 -32.87 -4.71 -40.90
N LYS A 244 -33.80 -3.76 -40.92
CA LYS A 244 -35.19 -4.00 -41.36
C LYS A 244 -35.68 -2.90 -42.29
N ALA A 245 -35.04 -2.81 -43.45
CA ALA A 245 -35.61 -2.17 -44.62
C ALA A 245 -35.70 -3.26 -45.70
N ASP A 246 -36.80 -4.01 -45.66
CA ASP A 246 -37.45 -4.66 -46.81
C ASP A 246 -38.70 -5.36 -46.29
N ASN A 247 -39.75 -4.59 -46.02
CA ASN A 247 -41.14 -4.95 -46.28
C ASN A 247 -42.03 -3.73 -46.00
N LYS A 248 -42.60 -3.20 -47.08
CA LYS A 248 -43.83 -2.40 -47.15
C LYS A 248 -44.88 -3.02 -46.21
N GLU A 249 -45.76 -2.28 -45.54
CA GLU A 249 -46.71 -1.36 -46.15
C GLU A 249 -47.41 -0.48 -45.09
N ASP A 250 -48.09 0.52 -45.62
CA ASP A 250 -48.82 1.65 -45.05
C ASP A 250 -49.69 1.43 -43.80
N GLY A 251 -49.78 2.46 -42.95
CA GLY A 251 -50.88 2.63 -41.98
C GLY A 251 -50.56 2.29 -40.51
N GLY A 252 -49.99 3.24 -39.76
CA GLY A 252 -49.91 3.12 -38.30
C GLY A 252 -48.90 4.01 -37.60
N SER A 253 -49.16 5.33 -37.56
CA SER A 253 -48.29 6.28 -36.85
C SER A 253 -48.26 6.03 -35.33
N ASP A 254 -49.37 5.56 -34.74
CA ASP A 254 -49.48 5.28 -33.30
C ASP A 254 -48.96 3.89 -32.90
N SER A 255 -49.13 2.90 -33.77
CA SER A 255 -48.64 1.53 -33.52
C SER A 255 -47.11 1.46 -33.53
N ARG A 256 -46.44 2.34 -34.28
CA ARG A 256 -44.97 2.47 -34.28
C ARG A 256 -44.40 3.01 -32.98
N GLN A 257 -45.09 3.94 -32.31
CA GLN A 257 -44.66 4.40 -30.99
C GLN A 257 -44.86 3.31 -29.94
N LYS A 258 -45.99 2.61 -29.98
CA LYS A 258 -46.30 1.53 -29.03
C LYS A 258 -45.31 0.35 -29.13
N LEU A 259 -44.92 -0.04 -30.35
CA LEU A 259 -43.88 -1.06 -30.57
C LEU A 259 -42.49 -0.60 -30.15
N LYS A 260 -42.13 0.68 -30.33
CA LYS A 260 -40.88 1.24 -29.80
C LYS A 260 -40.84 1.26 -28.27
N GLU A 261 -42.00 1.53 -27.65
CA GLU A 261 -42.18 1.52 -26.20
C GLU A 261 -42.07 0.09 -25.64
N GLU A 262 -42.68 -0.89 -26.32
CA GLU A 262 -42.60 -2.32 -25.96
C GLU A 262 -41.21 -2.94 -26.23
N MET A 263 -40.46 -2.45 -27.22
CA MET A 263 -39.07 -2.87 -27.50
C MET A 263 -38.02 -2.18 -26.61
N GLY A 264 -38.45 -1.34 -25.66
CA GLY A 264 -37.54 -0.62 -24.75
C GLY A 264 -36.62 0.39 -25.44
N GLN A 265 -37.03 0.90 -26.62
CA GLN A 265 -36.24 1.85 -27.40
C GLN A 265 -36.63 3.32 -27.15
N VAL A 266 -37.64 3.57 -26.32
CA VAL A 266 -38.03 4.92 -25.92
C VAL A 266 -37.11 5.39 -24.81
N ILE A 267 -36.37 6.46 -25.07
CA ILE A 267 -35.40 7.04 -24.15
C ILE A 267 -36.00 8.33 -23.56
N GLU A 268 -35.89 8.52 -22.26
CA GLU A 268 -36.26 9.80 -21.64
C GLU A 268 -35.16 10.85 -21.83
N PHE A 269 -35.53 12.13 -21.86
CA PHE A 269 -34.57 13.23 -22.01
C PHE A 269 -33.43 13.20 -20.99
N GLU A 270 -33.74 12.73 -19.77
CA GLU A 270 -32.80 12.64 -18.65
C GLU A 270 -31.80 11.48 -18.77
N GLU A 271 -32.16 10.45 -19.54
CA GLU A 271 -31.33 9.27 -19.77
C GLU A 271 -30.21 9.53 -20.79
N ILE A 272 -30.37 10.55 -21.63
CA ILE A 272 -29.32 10.98 -22.55
C ILE A 272 -28.12 11.43 -21.70
N PRO A 273 -26.91 10.87 -21.93
CA PRO A 273 -25.76 11.07 -21.07
C PRO A 273 -25.09 12.43 -21.32
N TRP A 274 -25.83 13.52 -21.11
CA TRP A 274 -25.37 14.89 -21.31
C TRP A 274 -24.03 15.14 -20.59
N PRO A 275 -23.06 15.82 -21.23
CA PRO A 275 -21.77 16.13 -20.63
C PRO A 275 -21.89 17.23 -19.57
N ARG A 276 -22.51 16.89 -18.43
CA ARG A 276 -22.76 17.79 -17.29
C ARG A 276 -21.73 17.52 -16.20
N SER A 277 -21.06 18.57 -15.71
CA SER A 277 -20.18 18.45 -14.54
C SER A 277 -21.00 18.03 -13.32
N ARG A 278 -20.63 16.90 -12.70
CA ARG A 278 -21.34 16.30 -11.55
C ARG A 278 -21.31 17.17 -10.29
N ARG A 279 -20.49 18.24 -10.29
CA ARG A 279 -20.17 19.04 -9.10
C ARG A 279 -21.11 20.22 -8.81
N ARG A 280 -22.02 20.61 -9.72
CA ARG A 280 -22.94 21.75 -9.49
C ARG A 280 -24.40 21.31 -9.52
N ARG A 281 -25.02 21.22 -8.34
CA ARG A 281 -26.44 20.81 -8.18
C ARG A 281 -27.45 21.92 -8.47
N ILE A 282 -27.05 23.18 -8.64
CA ILE A 282 -27.96 24.32 -8.39
C ILE A 282 -28.58 24.96 -9.66
N SER A 283 -27.91 24.97 -10.82
CA SER A 283 -28.38 25.75 -12.01
C SER A 283 -29.09 24.94 -13.12
N SER A 284 -30.28 24.38 -12.96
CA SER A 284 -30.92 23.57 -14.04
C SER A 284 -31.11 24.40 -15.33
N GLY A 285 -30.46 24.04 -16.45
CA GLY A 285 -30.62 24.77 -17.73
C GLY A 285 -29.51 24.57 -18.76
N ILE A 286 -29.77 24.98 -20.01
CA ILE A 286 -28.87 24.87 -21.17
C ILE A 286 -27.55 25.63 -20.96
N ASN A 287 -27.57 26.71 -20.16
CA ASN A 287 -26.40 27.52 -19.81
C ASN A 287 -25.33 26.75 -19.02
N ARG A 288 -25.64 25.56 -18.47
CA ARG A 288 -24.63 24.67 -17.87
C ARG A 288 -23.67 24.08 -18.91
N LEU A 289 -24.07 24.01 -20.18
CA LEU A 289 -23.25 23.49 -21.27
C LEU A 289 -22.26 24.58 -21.73
N ASN A 290 -21.31 24.92 -20.85
CA ASN A 290 -20.21 25.83 -21.14
C ASN A 290 -18.93 25.01 -21.43
N ILE A 291 -18.00 25.59 -22.19
CA ILE A 291 -16.68 25.05 -22.55
C ILE A 291 -15.99 24.47 -21.31
N ASN A 292 -15.94 25.22 -20.20
CA ASN A 292 -15.29 24.77 -18.97
C ASN A 292 -15.96 23.53 -18.36
N SER A 293 -17.29 23.44 -18.41
CA SER A 293 -18.03 22.32 -17.84
C SER A 293 -17.86 21.05 -18.68
N ILE A 294 -17.91 21.18 -20.00
CA ILE A 294 -17.70 20.05 -20.93
C ILE A 294 -16.23 19.62 -20.92
N ARG A 295 -15.29 20.57 -20.84
CA ARG A 295 -13.86 20.29 -20.68
C ARG A 295 -13.56 19.54 -19.38
N GLU A 296 -14.08 20.03 -18.25
CA GLU A 296 -13.93 19.35 -16.96
C GLU A 296 -14.53 17.95 -17.00
N PHE A 297 -15.71 17.80 -17.59
CA PHE A 297 -16.38 16.50 -17.73
C PHE A 297 -15.57 15.50 -18.58
N LEU A 298 -15.15 15.91 -19.78
CA LEU A 298 -14.47 15.02 -20.72
C LEU A 298 -13.01 14.76 -20.34
N VAL A 299 -12.32 15.79 -19.86
CA VAL A 299 -10.85 15.81 -19.77
C VAL A 299 -10.35 16.13 -18.36
N GLY A 300 -11.21 16.55 -17.42
CA GLY A 300 -10.78 16.94 -16.07
C GLY A 300 -10.10 15.83 -15.24
N HIS A 301 -10.19 14.57 -15.68
CA HIS A 301 -9.49 13.44 -15.08
C HIS A 301 -8.04 13.27 -15.58
N LEU A 302 -7.64 13.97 -16.64
CA LEU A 302 -6.29 13.96 -17.20
C LEU A 302 -5.52 15.19 -16.70
N PRO A 303 -4.27 15.05 -16.21
CA PRO A 303 -3.47 16.20 -15.80
C PRO A 303 -3.11 17.09 -16.99
N ASP A 304 -2.99 18.40 -16.75
CA ASP A 304 -2.62 19.46 -17.72
C ASP A 304 -1.14 19.39 -18.14
N ASN A 305 -0.70 18.21 -18.57
CA ASN A 305 0.66 17.99 -19.07
C ASN A 305 0.64 17.97 -20.61
N PRO A 306 1.68 18.51 -21.29
CA PRO A 306 1.77 18.52 -22.75
C PRO A 306 1.76 17.10 -23.35
N SER A 307 2.23 16.10 -22.61
CA SER A 307 2.18 14.69 -23.01
C SER A 307 0.76 14.14 -23.20
N ASN A 308 -0.24 14.74 -22.56
CA ASN A 308 -1.63 14.27 -22.62
C ASN A 308 -2.45 14.97 -23.71
N THR A 309 -1.91 16.01 -24.35
CA THR A 309 -2.57 16.73 -25.45
C THR A 309 -3.14 15.82 -26.56
N PRO A 310 -2.43 14.79 -27.07
CA PRO A 310 -2.99 13.89 -28.09
C PRO A 310 -4.17 13.07 -27.56
N THR A 311 -4.09 12.60 -26.31
CA THR A 311 -5.16 11.83 -25.67
C THR A 311 -6.42 12.67 -25.46
N ARG A 312 -6.24 13.93 -25.02
CA ARG A 312 -7.33 14.90 -24.85
C ARG A 312 -8.02 15.16 -26.18
N LYS A 313 -7.25 15.46 -27.23
CA LYS A 313 -7.75 15.69 -28.59
C LYS A 313 -8.52 14.48 -29.11
N LYS A 314 -8.04 13.26 -28.88
CA LYS A 314 -8.74 12.02 -29.25
C LYS A 314 -10.10 11.88 -28.55
N ILE A 315 -10.17 12.13 -27.24
CA ILE A 315 -11.43 12.08 -26.48
C ILE A 315 -12.44 13.09 -27.02
N ILE A 316 -11.99 14.31 -27.32
CA ILE A 316 -12.85 15.38 -27.81
C ILE A 316 -13.37 15.08 -29.21
N ARG A 317 -12.52 14.60 -30.12
CA ARG A 317 -12.99 14.17 -31.45
C ARG A 317 -14.02 13.05 -31.35
N ASN A 318 -13.81 12.08 -30.46
CA ASN A 318 -14.80 11.02 -30.25
C ASN A 318 -16.13 11.55 -29.71
N ALA A 319 -16.09 12.51 -28.78
CA ALA A 319 -17.29 13.18 -28.29
C ALA A 319 -18.00 13.97 -29.40
N LEU A 320 -17.25 14.70 -30.23
CA LEU A 320 -17.76 15.46 -31.36
C LEU A 320 -18.49 14.55 -32.37
N LEU A 321 -17.90 13.38 -32.68
CA LEU A 321 -18.54 12.37 -33.53
C LEU A 321 -19.83 11.80 -32.90
N ALA A 322 -19.87 11.62 -31.58
CA ALA A 322 -21.05 11.11 -30.88
C ALA A 322 -22.20 12.13 -30.82
N TYR A 323 -21.87 13.40 -30.59
CA TYR A 323 -22.81 14.52 -30.56
C TYR A 323 -22.90 15.27 -31.89
N HIS A 324 -22.58 14.59 -32.99
CA HIS A 324 -22.76 15.15 -34.33
C HIS A 324 -24.26 15.31 -34.61
N PRO A 325 -24.73 16.45 -35.16
CA PRO A 325 -26.16 16.69 -35.39
C PRO A 325 -26.84 15.54 -36.14
N ASP A 326 -26.23 15.04 -37.22
CA ASP A 326 -26.78 13.91 -37.99
C ASP A 326 -26.94 12.60 -37.19
N ARG A 327 -26.02 12.30 -36.25
CA ARG A 327 -26.17 11.13 -35.36
C ARG A 327 -27.18 11.40 -34.26
N PHE A 328 -27.21 12.63 -33.77
CA PHE A 328 -28.08 13.03 -32.69
C PHE A 328 -29.55 13.09 -33.14
N ASP A 329 -29.82 13.50 -34.38
CA ASP A 329 -31.16 13.51 -34.97
C ASP A 329 -31.78 12.09 -34.97
N ARG A 330 -30.96 11.05 -35.15
CA ARG A 330 -31.42 9.65 -35.03
C ARG A 330 -31.82 9.28 -33.60
N LEU A 331 -31.12 9.83 -32.60
CA LEU A 331 -31.51 9.68 -31.19
C LEU A 331 -32.78 10.46 -30.88
N LEU A 332 -32.98 11.66 -31.45
CA LEU A 332 -34.19 12.46 -31.27
C LEU A 332 -35.47 11.70 -31.64
N LEU A 333 -35.43 10.90 -32.72
CA LEU A 333 -36.54 10.05 -33.17
C LEU A 333 -36.95 8.95 -32.18
N ARG A 334 -36.20 8.78 -31.10
CA ARG A 334 -36.43 7.79 -30.04
C ARG A 334 -36.78 8.41 -28.69
N ILE A 335 -36.69 9.73 -28.58
CA ILE A 335 -37.03 10.43 -27.34
C ILE A 335 -38.54 10.45 -27.20
N LYS A 336 -39.04 10.10 -26.02
CA LYS A 336 -40.46 10.27 -25.70
C LYS A 336 -40.81 11.75 -25.73
N ASP A 337 -41.73 12.16 -26.59
CA ASP A 337 -42.09 13.57 -26.78
C ASP A 337 -43.05 14.05 -25.68
N ARG A 338 -42.53 14.14 -24.45
CA ARG A 338 -43.20 14.74 -23.28
C ARG A 338 -42.64 16.13 -23.05
N ASP A 339 -43.50 17.12 -22.87
CA ASP A 339 -43.13 18.49 -22.49
C ASP A 339 -42.05 19.14 -23.39
N ASN A 340 -42.15 18.93 -24.71
CA ASN A 340 -41.17 19.40 -25.71
C ASN A 340 -39.74 18.86 -25.45
N SER A 341 -39.62 17.65 -24.91
CA SER A 341 -38.34 16.98 -24.65
C SER A 341 -37.49 16.79 -25.91
N THR A 342 -38.12 16.55 -27.07
CA THR A 342 -37.42 16.39 -28.36
C THR A 342 -36.76 17.70 -28.79
N LEU A 343 -37.49 18.82 -28.73
CA LEU A 343 -36.98 20.16 -29.01
C LEU A 343 -35.88 20.54 -28.01
N LYS A 344 -36.10 20.31 -26.72
CA LYS A 344 -35.08 20.51 -25.67
C LYS A 344 -33.83 19.68 -25.95
N ALA A 345 -33.96 18.40 -26.31
CA ALA A 345 -32.83 17.56 -26.67
C ALA A 345 -32.10 18.10 -27.90
N LYS A 346 -32.83 18.55 -28.92
CA LYS A 346 -32.23 19.12 -30.14
C LYS A 346 -31.39 20.36 -29.82
N GLU A 347 -31.93 21.29 -29.03
CA GLU A 347 -31.21 22.48 -28.58
C GLU A 347 -29.97 22.13 -27.76
N TRP A 348 -30.08 21.17 -26.84
CA TRP A 348 -28.97 20.73 -26.02
C TRP A 348 -27.89 20.02 -26.84
N GLY A 349 -28.28 19.14 -27.76
CA GLY A 349 -27.37 18.45 -28.67
C GLY A 349 -26.61 19.43 -29.55
N LEU A 350 -27.32 20.42 -30.12
CA LEU A 350 -26.71 21.49 -30.90
C LEU A 350 -25.72 22.30 -30.06
N ARG A 351 -26.10 22.68 -28.83
CA ARG A 351 -25.22 23.44 -27.93
C ARG A 351 -23.97 22.65 -27.55
N VAL A 352 -24.10 21.36 -27.26
CA VAL A 352 -22.95 20.48 -27.00
C VAL A 352 -22.04 20.43 -28.23
N SER A 353 -22.60 20.26 -29.42
CA SER A 353 -21.83 20.20 -30.67
C SER A 353 -21.03 21.48 -30.93
N GLN A 354 -21.65 22.65 -30.75
CA GLN A 354 -20.98 23.95 -30.86
C GLN A 354 -19.80 24.07 -29.88
N VAL A 355 -20.04 23.77 -28.61
CA VAL A 355 -19.01 23.86 -27.57
C VAL A 355 -17.88 22.84 -27.80
N LEU A 356 -18.18 21.65 -28.31
CA LEU A 356 -17.16 20.66 -28.66
C LEU A 356 -16.29 21.11 -29.85
N ASN A 357 -16.88 21.81 -30.83
CA ASN A 357 -16.14 22.41 -31.93
C ASN A 357 -15.20 23.52 -31.44
N GLU A 358 -15.69 24.44 -30.60
CA GLU A 358 -14.87 25.48 -29.96
C GLU A 358 -13.72 24.87 -29.16
N LEU A 359 -14.00 23.82 -28.39
CA LEU A 359 -13.03 23.14 -27.56
C LEU A 359 -11.98 22.40 -28.42
N ASN A 360 -12.40 21.76 -29.51
CA ASN A 360 -11.48 21.10 -30.45
C ASN A 360 -10.55 22.12 -31.16
N GLN A 361 -11.05 23.33 -31.44
CA GLN A 361 -10.23 24.43 -31.99
C GLN A 361 -9.23 24.96 -30.95
N SER A 362 -9.61 25.05 -29.67
CA SER A 362 -8.75 25.56 -28.58
C SER A 362 -7.55 24.68 -28.18
N ILE A 363 -7.50 23.43 -28.66
CA ILE A 363 -6.45 22.44 -28.34
C ILE A 363 -5.44 22.28 -29.48
N ASN A 364 -5.66 22.96 -30.62
CA ASN A 364 -4.62 23.21 -31.59
C ASN A 364 -3.69 24.29 -31.05
#